data_AF-A0A9D6R801-F1
#
_entry.id   AF-A0A9D6R801-F1
#
_cell.length_a   1.000
_cell.length_b   1.000
_cell.length_c   1.000
_cell.angle_alpha   90.00
_cell.angle_beta   90.00
_cell.angle_gamma   90.00
#
_symmetry.space_group_name_H-M   'P 1'
#
loop_
_entity.id
_entity.type
_entity.pdbx_description
1 polymer ?
#
loop_
_entity_poly.entity_id
_entity_poly.type
_entity_poly.pdbx_seq_one_letter_code
_entity_poly.pdbx_strand_id
1 'polypeptide(L)'
;MTSTPFKRRWAVLMLAITLLGFGLRAHDLGAKSFWYDELRQIEVARLPLSEWSGALLAHAARPLDYLITRVILTFTRSEWILRFPALAWGTLTLPLVYRIGRRSLGPRE
;
A
#
# COMPACT_ATOMS: atom_id res chain seq x y z
N MET A 1 20.69 3.07 -28.50
CA MET A 1 19.41 3.31 -27.80
C MET A 1 19.52 4.54 -26.90
N THR A 2 19.45 5.74 -27.47
CA THR A 2 19.55 6.99 -26.72
C THR A 2 18.14 7.40 -26.26
N SER A 3 17.84 7.26 -24.97
CA SER A 3 16.61 7.82 -24.42
C SER A 3 16.62 9.33 -24.66
N THR A 4 15.62 9.86 -25.36
CA THR A 4 15.51 11.30 -25.58
C THR A 4 15.55 12.05 -24.25
N PRO A 5 16.26 13.19 -24.15
CA PRO A 5 16.49 13.89 -22.88
C PRO A 5 15.19 14.23 -22.12
N PHE A 6 14.09 14.41 -22.86
CA PHE A 6 12.75 14.59 -22.33
C PHE A 6 12.23 13.37 -21.54
N LYS A 7 12.37 12.15 -22.07
CA LYS A 7 11.97 10.91 -21.37
C LYS A 7 12.75 10.73 -20.06
N ARG A 8 14.03 11.10 -20.05
CA ARG A 8 14.89 11.04 -18.86
C ARG A 8 14.43 12.01 -17.77
N ARG A 9 14.07 13.25 -18.12
CA ARG A 9 13.54 14.25 -17.16
C ARG A 9 12.27 13.77 -16.48
N TRP A 10 11.32 13.23 -17.23
CA TRP A 10 10.08 12.68 -16.65
C TRP A 10 10.31 11.47 -15.76
N ALA A 11 11.24 10.58 -16.13
CA ALA A 11 11.60 9.45 -15.29
C ALA A 11 12.20 9.89 -13.94
N VAL A 12 13.09 10.89 -13.95
CA VAL A 12 13.66 11.47 -12.73
C VAL A 12 12.59 12.14 -11.88
N LEU A 13 11.68 12.91 -12.50
CA LEU A 13 10.59 13.56 -11.78
C LEU A 13 9.65 12.54 -11.13
N MET A 14 9.28 11.47 -11.85
CA MET A 14 8.44 10.41 -11.29
C MET A 14 9.12 9.63 -10.17
N LEU A 15 10.42 9.38 -10.30
CA LEU A 15 11.21 8.78 -9.22
C LEU A 15 11.20 9.70 -7.99
N ALA A 16 11.46 10.99 -8.16
CA ALA A 16 11.44 11.97 -7.08
C ALA A 16 10.07 12.03 -6.37
N ILE A 17 8.96 12.03 -7.13
CA ILE A 17 7.60 12.02 -6.57
C ILE A 17 7.34 10.72 -5.80
N THR A 18 7.80 9.58 -6.31
CA THR A 18 7.61 8.28 -5.66
C THR A 18 8.42 8.19 -4.36
N LEU A 19 9.68 8.65 -4.37
CA LEU A 19 10.52 8.70 -3.18
C LEU A 19 10.00 9.68 -2.14
N LEU A 20 9.55 10.87 -2.56
CA LEU A 20 8.92 11.84 -1.66
C LEU A 20 7.63 11.26 -1.07
N GLY A 21 6.79 10.64 -1.90
CA GLY A 21 5.56 9.99 -1.47
C GLY A 21 5.78 8.85 -0.48
N PHE A 22 6.85 8.07 -0.67
CA PHE A 22 7.30 7.06 0.28
C PHE A 22 7.76 7.70 1.59
N GLY A 23 8.68 8.66 1.52
CA GLY A 23 9.26 9.32 2.70
C GLY A 23 8.20 9.97 3.59
N LEU A 24 7.26 10.70 2.98
CA LEU A 24 6.15 11.33 3.71
C LEU A 24 5.25 10.31 4.42
N ARG A 25 4.99 9.16 3.79
CA ARG A 25 4.16 8.10 4.41
C ARG A 25 4.92 7.33 5.49
N ALA A 26 6.22 7.14 5.32
CA ALA A 26 7.06 6.39 6.23
C ALA A 26 7.43 7.18 7.51
N HIS A 27 7.52 8.52 7.41
CA HIS A 27 8.01 9.41 8.47
C HIS A 27 7.35 9.18 9.85
N ASP A 28 6.02 9.02 9.88
CA ASP A 28 5.26 8.84 11.14
C ASP A 28 4.43 7.56 11.17
N LEU A 29 4.77 6.57 10.33
CA LEU A 29 3.94 5.37 10.15
C LEU A 29 3.72 4.58 11.45
N GLY A 30 4.67 4.62 12.38
CA GLY A 30 4.58 3.94 13.69
C GLY A 30 4.41 4.87 14.89
N ALA A 31 4.19 6.18 14.67
CA ALA A 31 4.18 7.16 15.77
C ALA A 31 2.88 7.15 16.60
N LYS A 32 1.77 6.70 16.00
CA LYS A 32 0.46 6.60 16.64
C LYS A 32 0.11 5.13 16.86
N SER A 33 -0.51 4.82 18.00
CA SER A 33 -1.14 3.51 18.23
C SER A 33 -2.16 3.15 17.14
N PHE A 34 -2.53 1.88 17.06
CA PHE A 34 -3.51 1.42 16.09
C PHE A 34 -4.82 2.21 16.12
N TRP A 35 -5.32 2.49 14.92
CA TRP A 35 -6.66 3.00 14.71
C TRP A 35 -7.69 1.87 14.89
N TYR A 36 -8.95 2.24 15.08
CA TYR A 36 -10.01 1.29 15.38
C TYR A 36 -10.21 0.23 14.28
N ASP A 37 -10.10 0.64 13.01
CA ASP A 37 -10.16 -0.24 11.85
C ASP A 37 -8.94 -1.17 11.76
N GLU A 38 -7.73 -0.68 12.06
CA GLU A 38 -6.51 -1.50 12.12
C GLU A 38 -6.61 -2.56 13.22
N LEU A 39 -7.15 -2.21 14.39
CA LEU A 39 -7.40 -3.16 15.48
C LEU A 39 -8.37 -4.26 15.06
N ARG A 40 -9.51 -3.90 14.45
CA ARG A 40 -10.47 -4.90 13.93
C ARG A 40 -9.84 -5.80 12.89
N GLN A 41 -9.00 -5.26 12.01
CA GLN A 41 -8.29 -6.05 11.02
C GLN A 41 -7.39 -7.09 11.68
N ILE A 42 -6.64 -6.68 12.71
CA ILE A 42 -5.78 -7.57 13.50
C ILE A 42 -6.61 -8.62 14.25
N GLU A 43 -7.74 -8.25 14.85
CA GLU A 43 -8.64 -9.17 15.56
C GLU A 43 -9.16 -10.27 14.63
N VAL A 44 -9.72 -9.90 13.48
CA VAL A 44 -10.23 -10.87 12.49
C VAL A 44 -9.09 -11.72 11.91
N ALA A 45 -7.92 -11.12 11.65
CA ALA A 45 -6.76 -11.85 11.13
C ALA A 45 -6.27 -12.96 12.08
N ARG A 46 -6.55 -12.86 13.38
CA ARG A 46 -6.23 -13.87 14.40
C ARG A 46 -7.28 -14.97 14.53
N LEU A 47 -8.49 -14.78 14.00
CA LEU A 47 -9.52 -15.80 14.06
C LEU A 47 -9.16 -17.05 13.24
N PRO A 48 -9.70 -18.23 13.60
CA PRO A 48 -9.69 -19.40 12.74
C PRO A 48 -10.28 -19.08 11.35
N LEU A 49 -9.70 -19.66 10.28
CA LEU A 49 -10.18 -19.39 8.91
C LEU A 49 -11.65 -19.76 8.70
N SER A 50 -12.17 -20.71 9.48
CA SER A 50 -13.59 -21.11 9.49
C SER A 50 -14.53 -19.98 9.91
N GLU A 51 -14.05 -19.01 10.69
CA GLU A 51 -14.85 -17.89 11.21
C GLU A 51 -14.74 -16.63 10.35
N TRP A 52 -13.85 -16.63 9.34
CA TRP A 52 -13.61 -15.46 8.49
C TRP A 52 -14.80 -15.09 7.63
N SER A 53 -15.56 -16.06 7.14
CA SER A 53 -16.71 -15.79 6.26
C SER A 53 -17.72 -14.87 6.92
N GLY A 54 -18.11 -15.16 8.17
CA GLY A 54 -19.03 -14.34 8.95
C GLY A 54 -18.45 -12.95 9.26
N ALA A 55 -17.20 -12.90 9.73
CA ALA A 55 -16.54 -11.64 10.10
C ALA A 55 -16.31 -10.70 8.90
N LEU A 56 -15.93 -11.25 7.73
CA LEU A 56 -15.70 -10.46 6.53
C LEU A 56 -17.00 -9.94 5.90
N LEU A 57 -18.06 -10.77 5.89
CA LEU A 57 -19.37 -10.37 5.38
C LEU A 57 -19.98 -9.22 6.20
N ALA A 58 -19.83 -9.25 7.52
CA ALA A 58 -20.33 -8.20 8.42
C ALA A 58 -19.71 -6.81 8.15
N HIS A 59 -18.53 -6.76 7.52
CA HIS A 59 -17.77 -5.53 7.30
C HIS A 59 -17.49 -5.24 5.82
N ALA A 60 -18.13 -5.96 4.90
CA ALA A 60 -17.87 -5.89 3.45
C ALA A 60 -16.37 -5.99 3.10
N ALA A 61 -15.61 -6.69 3.94
CA ALA A 61 -14.16 -6.75 3.89
C ALA A 61 -13.69 -7.78 2.85
N ARG A 62 -12.53 -7.52 2.22
CA ARG A 62 -11.91 -8.43 1.25
C ARG A 62 -10.82 -9.26 1.94
N PRO A 63 -10.76 -10.58 1.75
CA PRO A 63 -9.93 -11.48 2.55
C PRO A 63 -8.42 -11.28 2.38
N LEU A 64 -7.97 -10.70 1.25
CA LEU A 64 -6.55 -10.60 0.93
C LEU A 64 -5.76 -9.82 1.99
N ASP A 65 -6.29 -8.68 2.45
CA ASP A 65 -5.54 -7.82 3.37
C ASP A 65 -5.44 -8.44 4.78
N TYR A 66 -6.47 -9.17 5.19
CA TYR A 66 -6.49 -9.95 6.42
C TYR A 66 -5.52 -11.12 6.34
N LEU A 67 -5.38 -11.77 5.18
CA LEU A 67 -4.42 -12.84 4.97
C LEU A 67 -2.97 -12.33 5.07
N ILE A 68 -2.68 -11.19 4.44
CA ILE A 68 -1.38 -10.52 4.55
C ILE A 68 -1.08 -10.19 6.02
N THR A 69 -2.06 -9.60 6.72
CA THR A 69 -1.95 -9.26 8.14
C THR A 69 -1.69 -10.50 8.99
N ARG A 70 -2.42 -11.59 8.76
CA ARG A 70 -2.25 -12.87 9.47
C ARG A 70 -0.84 -13.43 9.30
N VAL A 71 -0.30 -13.40 8.08
CA VAL A 71 1.06 -13.86 7.79
C VAL A 71 2.09 -12.97 8.50
N ILE A 72 1.94 -11.64 8.47
CA ILE A 72 2.87 -10.74 9.18
C ILE A 72 2.85 -11.00 10.69
N LEU A 73 1.66 -11.22 11.25
CA LEU A 73 1.46 -11.52 12.67
C LEU A 73 2.17 -12.81 13.14
N THR A 74 2.53 -13.74 12.24
CA THR A 74 3.32 -14.93 12.61
C THR A 74 4.78 -14.58 12.91
N PHE A 75 5.28 -13.44 12.42
CA PHE A 75 6.68 -13.03 12.56
C PHE A 75 6.86 -11.86 13.52
N THR A 76 5.89 -10.94 13.59
CA THR A 76 6.04 -9.70 14.36
C THR A 76 4.70 -9.07 14.75
N ARG A 77 4.73 -8.24 15.78
CA ARG A 77 3.60 -7.39 16.22
C ARG A 77 3.93 -5.90 16.09
N SER A 78 5.03 -5.56 15.41
CA SER A 78 5.42 -4.18 15.18
C SER A 78 4.35 -3.45 14.37
N GLU A 79 3.84 -2.34 14.90
CA GLU A 79 2.84 -1.51 14.20
C GLU A 79 3.36 -1.01 12.85
N TRP A 80 4.65 -0.66 12.80
CA TRP A 80 5.29 -0.20 11.58
C TRP A 80 5.27 -1.28 10.49
N ILE A 81 5.59 -2.53 10.84
CA ILE A 81 5.59 -3.65 9.88
C ILE A 81 4.16 -4.02 9.49
N LEU A 82 3.19 -3.96 10.40
CA LEU A 82 1.79 -4.23 10.10
C LEU A 82 1.19 -3.18 9.15
N ARG A 83 1.68 -1.93 9.17
CA ARG A 83 1.29 -0.86 8.25
C ARG A 83 2.12 -0.82 6.96
N PHE A 84 3.22 -1.58 6.89
CA PHE A 84 4.09 -1.61 5.73
C PHE A 84 3.40 -2.04 4.42
N PRO A 85 2.46 -3.00 4.38
CA PRO A 85 1.72 -3.33 3.16
C PRO A 85 0.97 -2.11 2.60
N ALA A 86 0.28 -1.34 3.44
CA ALA A 86 -0.43 -0.14 3.03
C ALA A 86 0.54 0.95 2.54
N LEU A 87 1.68 1.13 3.22
CA LEU A 87 2.78 2.00 2.78
C LEU A 87 3.27 1.62 1.38
N ALA A 88 3.55 0.33 1.17
CA ALA A 88 4.08 -0.20 -0.09
C ALA A 88 3.10 -0.02 -1.24
N TRP A 89 1.84 -0.43 -1.06
CA TRP A 89 0.82 -0.28 -2.10
C TRP A 89 0.52 1.19 -2.40
N GLY A 90 0.38 2.03 -1.38
CA GLY A 90 0.18 3.47 -1.56
C GLY A 90 1.34 4.16 -2.28
N THR A 91 2.58 3.69 -2.07
CA THR A 91 3.77 4.18 -2.79
C THR A 91 3.76 3.72 -4.24
N LEU A 92 3.46 2.44 -4.50
CA LEU A 92 3.41 1.87 -5.85
C LEU A 92 2.26 2.42 -6.70
N THR A 93 1.17 2.90 -6.08
CA THR A 93 0.08 3.57 -6.81
C THR A 93 0.58 4.79 -7.59
N LEU A 94 1.56 5.54 -7.09
CA LEU A 94 2.08 6.75 -7.77
C LEU A 94 2.61 6.46 -9.19
N PRO A 95 3.61 5.58 -9.38
CA PRO A 95 4.11 5.27 -10.72
C PRO A 95 3.09 4.49 -11.58
N LEU A 96 2.23 3.67 -10.96
CA LEU A 96 1.20 2.90 -11.68
C LEU A 96 0.14 3.82 -12.28
N VAL A 97 -0.40 4.76 -11.51
CA VAL A 97 -1.38 5.74 -11.99
C VAL A 97 -0.77 6.64 -13.05
N TYR A 98 0.48 7.08 -12.88
CA TYR A 98 1.18 7.83 -13.93
C TYR A 98 1.27 7.05 -15.25
N ARG A 99 1.62 5.76 -15.18
CA ARG A 99 1.72 4.89 -16.36
C ARG A 99 0.37 4.69 -17.04
N ILE A 100 -0.69 4.50 -16.25
CA ILE A 100 -2.07 4.38 -16.78
C ILE A 100 -2.49 5.69 -17.43
N GLY A 101 -2.35 6.82 -16.74
CA GLY A 101 -2.68 8.16 -17.25
C GLY A 101 -1.96 8.49 -18.56
N ARG A 102 -0.66 8.19 -18.66
CA ARG A 102 0.09 8.37 -19.92
C ARG A 102 -0.41 7.50 -21.08
N ARG A 103 -0.92 6.30 -20.80
CA ARG A 103 -1.47 5.42 -21.84
C ARG A 103 -2.86 5.87 -22.28
N SER A 104 -3.67 6.32 -21.34
CA SER A 104 -5.07 6.69 -21.59
C SER A 104 -5.24 8.09 -22.19
N LEU A 105 -4.38 9.05 -21.85
CA LEU A 105 -4.51 10.46 -22.27
C LEU A 105 -3.71 10.80 -23.54
N GLY A 106 -3.07 9.81 -24.18
CA GLY A 106 -2.22 10.02 -25.36
C GLY A 106 -0.93 10.80 -25.06
N PRO A 107 0.00 10.89 -26.04
CA PRO A 107 1.11 11.84 -25.96
C PRO A 107 0.53 13.26 -25.87
N ARG A 108 0.92 14.01 -24.84
CA ARG A 108 0.76 15.47 -24.89
C ARG A 108 1.84 15.98 -25.83
N GLU A 109 1.46 16.24 -27.07
CA GLU A 109 2.21 17.08 -28.00
C GLU A 109 2.25 18.52 -27.49
#